data_AF-A0A6A6FUM6-F1
#
_entry.id   AF-A0A6A6FUM6-F1
#
_cell.length_a   1.000
_cell.length_b   1.000
_cell.length_c   1.000
_cell.angle_alpha   90.00
_cell.angle_beta   90.00
_cell.angle_gamma   90.00
#
_symmetry.space_group_name_H-M   'P 1'
#
loop_
_entity.id
_entity.type
_entity.pdbx_description
1 polymer ?
#
loop_
_entity_poly.entity_id
_entity_poly.type
_entity_poly.pdbx_seq_one_letter_code
_entity_poly.pdbx_strand_id
1 'polypeptide(L)'
;MDGLTRRIHNLPPEIFSLIYGFVTTIDSKLTIDITPTYHPPAILQLDRASREEVSAQYYGRGTTFRFTNANENLVLKWLVSVPTRFRFQVDRIELGHGRRKRGVGRATMKAREMAALAKLEGLLFSRRVFFVGYDVPLRYRNAPLLEWRNRFWVRG
;
A
#
# COMPACT_ATOMS: atom_id res chain seq x y z
N MET A 1 26.93 18.01 -15.91
CA MET A 1 26.48 16.61 -16.00
C MET A 1 27.43 15.78 -15.15
N ASP A 2 26.88 15.09 -14.16
CA ASP A 2 27.69 14.38 -13.16
C ASP A 2 28.38 13.16 -13.79
N GLY A 3 29.56 12.81 -13.26
CA GLY A 3 30.37 11.69 -13.77
C GLY A 3 29.64 10.34 -13.75
N LEU A 4 28.66 10.18 -12.85
CA LEU A 4 27.79 9.02 -12.78
C LEU A 4 26.83 8.94 -13.97
N THR A 5 26.16 10.05 -14.31
CA THR A 5 25.20 10.11 -15.43
C THR A 5 25.88 9.72 -16.74
N ARG A 6 27.10 10.23 -16.97
CA ARG A 6 27.88 9.92 -18.18
C ARG A 6 28.28 8.45 -18.25
N ARG A 7 28.58 7.81 -17.10
CA ARG A 7 28.89 6.38 -17.02
C ARG A 7 27.65 5.51 -17.25
N ILE A 8 26.50 5.91 -16.73
CA ILE A 8 25.23 5.20 -16.93
C ILE A 8 24.81 5.23 -18.42
N HIS A 9 24.94 6.37 -19.09
CA HIS A 9 24.61 6.49 -20.52
C HIS A 9 25.59 5.76 -21.45
N ASN A 10 26.79 5.44 -20.99
CA ASN A 10 27.79 4.70 -21.75
C ASN A 10 27.73 3.17 -21.50
N LEU A 11 26.78 2.69 -20.70
CA LEU A 11 26.58 1.25 -20.51
C LEU A 11 26.05 0.61 -21.79
N PRO A 12 26.44 -0.66 -22.09
CA PRO A 12 25.75 -1.46 -23.09
C PRO A 12 24.23 -1.48 -22.79
N PRO A 13 23.37 -1.36 -23.81
CA PRO A 13 21.91 -1.31 -23.63
C PRO A 13 21.36 -2.49 -22.83
N GLU A 14 21.96 -3.67 -22.94
CA GLU A 14 21.59 -4.88 -22.22
C GLU A 14 21.82 -4.73 -20.72
N ILE A 15 22.96 -4.15 -20.32
CA ILE A 15 23.31 -3.92 -18.92
C ILE A 15 22.43 -2.82 -18.33
N PHE A 16 22.20 -1.74 -19.09
CA PHE A 16 21.27 -0.69 -18.67
C PHE A 16 19.86 -1.26 -18.44
N SER A 17 19.37 -2.09 -19.35
CA SER A 17 18.04 -2.71 -19.25
C SER A 17 17.93 -3.66 -18.06
N LEU A 18 18.98 -4.44 -17.76
CA LEU A 18 19.02 -5.32 -16.59
C LEU A 18 19.03 -4.53 -15.28
N ILE A 19 19.84 -3.47 -15.18
CA ILE A 19 19.87 -2.60 -14.00
C ILE A 19 18.55 -1.88 -13.83
N TYR A 20 17.99 -1.34 -14.92
CA TYR A 20 16.69 -0.69 -14.92
C TYR A 20 15.62 -1.67 -14.41
N GLY A 21 15.48 -2.83 -15.03
CA GLY A 21 14.52 -3.86 -14.61
C GLY A 21 14.70 -4.27 -13.15
N PHE A 22 15.94 -4.47 -12.68
CA PHE A 22 16.21 -4.81 -11.28
C PHE A 22 15.78 -3.70 -10.30
N VAL A 23 16.06 -2.44 -10.62
CA VAL A 23 15.73 -1.29 -9.78
C VAL A 23 14.23 -0.95 -9.89
N THR A 24 13.58 -1.30 -11.00
CA THR A 24 12.17 -0.97 -11.27
C THR A 24 11.17 -2.05 -10.93
N THR A 25 11.63 -3.28 -10.72
CA THR A 25 10.76 -4.39 -10.33
C THR A 25 10.26 -4.20 -8.91
N ILE A 26 8.93 -4.07 -8.77
CA ILE A 26 8.26 -4.08 -7.47
C ILE A 26 7.80 -5.51 -7.19
N ASP A 27 8.09 -6.01 -5.99
CA ASP A 27 7.60 -7.32 -5.57
C ASP A 27 6.06 -7.35 -5.57
N SER A 28 5.52 -8.35 -6.24
CA SER A 28 4.09 -8.71 -6.29
C SER A 28 3.43 -8.92 -4.92
N LYS A 29 4.18 -8.99 -3.81
CA LYS A 29 3.66 -9.10 -2.44
C LYS A 29 4.34 -8.13 -1.48
N LEU A 30 4.54 -6.90 -1.91
CA LEU A 30 5.16 -5.88 -1.08
C LEU A 30 4.24 -5.45 0.07
N THR A 31 4.74 -5.47 1.31
CA THR A 31 4.04 -4.87 2.46
C THR A 31 4.81 -3.63 2.90
N ILE A 32 4.12 -2.50 3.00
CA ILE A 32 4.74 -1.20 3.28
C ILE A 32 4.10 -0.60 4.52
N ASP A 33 4.91 -0.38 5.55
CA ASP A 33 4.47 0.33 6.73
C ASP A 33 4.46 1.85 6.49
N ILE A 34 3.27 2.43 6.52
CA ILE A 34 3.07 3.87 6.39
C ILE A 34 3.21 4.51 7.76
N THR A 35 4.33 5.19 7.94
CA THR A 35 4.65 6.03 9.09
C THR A 35 4.51 7.52 8.74
N PRO A 36 4.51 8.43 9.74
CA PRO A 36 4.49 9.88 9.45
C PRO A 36 5.68 10.39 8.63
N THR A 37 6.79 9.66 8.65
CA THR A 37 8.04 9.96 7.91
C THR A 37 8.18 9.10 6.65
N TYR A 38 7.12 8.39 6.26
CA TYR A 38 7.14 7.53 5.09
C TYR A 38 7.21 8.37 3.81
N HIS A 39 8.09 7.97 2.90
CA HIS A 39 8.22 8.57 1.58
C HIS A 39 8.11 7.49 0.49
N PRO A 40 7.40 7.77 -0.64
CA PRO A 40 7.36 6.87 -1.79
C PRO A 40 8.77 6.61 -2.33
N PRO A 41 9.04 5.38 -2.86
CA PRO A 41 10.36 5.04 -3.38
C PRO A 41 10.78 5.99 -4.52
N ALA A 42 12.10 6.25 -4.60
CA ALA A 42 12.68 7.22 -5.51
C ALA A 42 12.34 6.96 -6.99
N ILE A 43 12.05 5.72 -7.35
CA ILE A 43 11.61 5.36 -8.69
C ILE A 43 10.33 6.07 -9.13
N LEU A 44 9.41 6.33 -8.20
CA LEU A 44 8.21 7.11 -8.48
C LEU A 44 8.52 8.59 -8.68
N GLN A 45 9.77 9.02 -8.49
CA GLN A 45 10.21 10.41 -8.56
C GLN A 45 11.06 10.70 -9.80
N LEU A 46 11.53 9.69 -10.55
CA LEU A 46 12.44 9.84 -11.70
C LEU A 46 11.85 10.69 -12.84
N ASP A 47 10.92 10.14 -13.60
CA ASP A 47 10.25 10.81 -14.72
C ASP A 47 8.80 10.35 -14.84
N ARG A 48 8.03 11.03 -15.70
CA ARG A 48 6.59 10.79 -15.85
C ARG A 48 6.29 9.40 -16.42
N ALA A 49 7.08 8.91 -17.37
CA ALA A 49 6.84 7.65 -18.07
C ALA A 49 7.15 6.47 -17.15
N SER A 50 8.33 6.45 -16.51
CA SER A 50 8.67 5.42 -15.53
C SER A 50 7.73 5.45 -14.32
N ARG A 51 7.30 6.63 -13.88
CA ARG A 51 6.28 6.74 -12.83
C ARG A 51 4.96 6.10 -13.24
N GLU A 52 4.50 6.27 -14.47
CA GLU A 52 3.26 5.64 -14.95
C GLU A 52 3.39 4.11 -15.01
N GLU A 53 4.50 3.60 -15.55
CA GLU A 53 4.79 2.16 -15.63
C GLU A 53 4.83 1.50 -14.24
N VAL A 54 5.55 2.13 -13.31
CA VAL A 54 5.83 1.57 -11.98
C VAL A 54 4.70 1.82 -11.00
N SER A 55 3.93 2.90 -11.15
CA SER A 55 2.81 3.22 -10.26
C SER A 55 1.74 2.13 -10.20
N ALA A 56 1.44 1.49 -11.33
CA ALA A 56 0.46 0.41 -11.40
C ALA A 56 0.92 -0.83 -10.63
N GLN A 57 2.23 -1.09 -10.60
CA GLN A 57 2.81 -2.17 -9.80
C GLN A 57 2.88 -1.77 -8.33
N TYR A 58 3.26 -0.52 -8.05
CA TYR A 58 3.44 0.00 -6.70
C TYR A 58 2.14 0.17 -5.92
N TYR A 59 1.18 0.92 -6.46
CA TYR A 59 -0.09 1.17 -5.81
C TYR A 59 -1.08 0.03 -6.07
N GLY A 60 -0.92 -0.70 -7.18
CA GLY A 60 -1.81 -1.77 -7.61
C GLY A 60 -1.48 -3.15 -7.07
N ARG A 61 -1.64 -4.15 -7.94
CA ARG A 61 -1.84 -5.55 -7.56
C ARG A 61 -0.69 -6.10 -6.73
N GLY A 62 -0.95 -6.24 -5.43
CA GLY A 62 -0.08 -6.98 -4.51
C GLY A 62 0.50 -6.17 -3.36
N THR A 63 0.51 -4.84 -3.48
CA THR A 63 1.04 -3.98 -2.41
C THR A 63 0.03 -3.79 -1.30
N THR A 64 0.46 -4.04 -0.07
CA THR A 64 -0.33 -3.82 1.14
C THR A 64 0.23 -2.63 1.91
N PHE A 65 -0.52 -1.53 1.97
CA PHE A 65 -0.15 -0.34 2.73
C PHE A 65 -0.68 -0.43 4.16
N ARG A 66 0.21 -0.47 5.14
CA ARG A 66 -0.12 -0.85 6.50
C ARG A 66 0.08 0.32 7.45
N PHE A 67 -0.94 0.58 8.26
CA PHE A 67 -0.95 1.65 9.25
C PHE A 67 -1.02 1.03 10.64
N THR A 68 0.09 1.09 11.37
CA THR A 68 0.19 0.56 12.74
C THR A 68 -0.81 1.25 13.68
N ASN A 69 -1.01 2.55 13.45
CA ASN A 69 -2.04 3.33 14.12
C ASN A 69 -3.14 3.64 13.13
N ALA A 70 -4.38 3.30 13.47
CA ALA A 70 -5.58 3.74 12.74
C ALA A 70 -5.85 5.25 13.00
N ASN A 71 -4.83 6.07 12.83
CA ASN A 71 -4.90 7.52 12.89
C ASN A 71 -5.45 8.00 11.54
N GLU A 72 -6.66 8.53 11.56
CA GLU A 72 -7.39 8.96 10.36
C GLU A 72 -6.62 10.02 9.59
N ASN A 73 -6.04 10.99 10.29
CA ASN A 73 -5.28 12.07 9.68
C ASN A 73 -4.07 11.56 8.90
N LEU A 74 -3.39 10.53 9.42
CA LEU A 74 -2.24 9.94 8.72
C LEU A 74 -2.68 9.23 7.44
N VAL A 75 -3.76 8.47 7.50
CA VAL A 75 -4.31 7.74 6.35
C VAL A 75 -4.80 8.71 5.27
N LEU A 76 -5.57 9.72 5.65
CA LEU A 76 -6.07 10.73 4.72
C LEU A 76 -4.92 11.56 4.13
N LYS A 77 -3.96 12.01 4.94
CA LYS A 77 -2.78 12.73 4.46
C LYS A 77 -1.99 11.89 3.46
N TRP A 78 -1.81 10.61 3.73
CA TRP A 78 -1.16 9.70 2.79
C TRP A 78 -1.97 9.55 1.49
N LEU A 79 -3.28 9.32 1.56
CA LEU A 79 -4.13 9.23 0.36
C LEU A 79 -4.10 10.52 -0.48
N VAL A 80 -4.12 11.68 0.16
CA VAL A 80 -4.00 12.98 -0.51
C VAL A 80 -2.64 13.12 -1.19
N SER A 81 -1.57 12.61 -0.58
CA SER A 81 -0.22 12.63 -1.17
C SER A 81 -0.07 11.71 -2.39
N VAL A 82 -0.93 10.69 -2.53
CA VAL A 82 -0.96 9.84 -3.73
C VAL A 82 -1.57 10.65 -4.88
N PRO A 83 -0.93 10.72 -6.06
CA PRO A 83 -1.50 11.39 -7.22
C PRO A 83 -2.88 10.83 -7.57
N THR A 84 -3.84 11.70 -7.90
CA THR A 84 -5.26 11.35 -8.10
C THR A 84 -5.47 10.13 -8.99
N ARG A 85 -4.73 10.05 -10.10
CA ARG A 85 -4.77 8.92 -11.05
C ARG A 85 -4.39 7.56 -10.45
N PHE A 86 -3.52 7.55 -9.42
CA PHE A 86 -3.02 6.33 -8.79
C PHE A 86 -3.79 5.96 -7.52
N ARG A 87 -4.57 6.90 -6.94
CA ARG A 87 -5.43 6.59 -5.78
C ARG A 87 -6.36 5.43 -6.05
N PHE A 88 -6.89 5.35 -7.27
CA PHE A 88 -7.79 4.28 -7.70
C PHE A 88 -7.10 2.93 -7.93
N GLN A 89 -5.77 2.95 -8.03
CA GLN A 89 -4.99 1.73 -8.15
C GLN A 89 -4.72 1.11 -6.77
N VAL A 90 -4.81 1.89 -5.68
CA VAL A 90 -4.62 1.39 -4.32
C VAL A 90 -5.58 0.25 -4.03
N ASP A 91 -5.04 -0.97 -4.00
CA ASP A 91 -5.82 -2.19 -3.84
C ASP A 91 -6.11 -2.49 -2.36
N ARG A 92 -5.11 -2.26 -1.49
CA ARG A 92 -5.15 -2.73 -0.10
C ARG A 92 -4.47 -1.81 0.90
N ILE A 93 -5.26 -1.37 1.89
CA ILE A 93 -4.85 -0.61 3.07
C ILE A 93 -5.20 -1.42 4.32
N GLU A 94 -4.23 -1.73 5.17
CA GLU A 94 -4.42 -2.39 6.46
C GLU A 94 -4.35 -1.40 7.62
N LEU A 95 -5.37 -1.38 8.48
CA LEU A 95 -5.41 -0.51 9.66
C LEU A 95 -5.25 -1.31 10.95
N GLY A 96 -4.51 -0.73 11.91
CA GLY A 96 -4.44 -1.22 13.29
C GLY A 96 -3.49 -2.39 13.52
N HIS A 97 -2.56 -2.61 12.60
CA HIS A 97 -1.47 -3.56 12.75
C HIS A 97 -0.60 -3.22 13.98
N GLY A 98 0.05 -4.19 14.62
CA GLY A 98 0.93 -3.99 15.77
C GLY A 98 0.22 -3.93 17.12
N ARG A 99 -1.11 -3.81 17.17
CA ARG A 99 -1.83 -3.57 18.44
C ARG A 99 -2.38 -4.86 19.04
N ARG A 100 -1.85 -5.24 20.22
CA ARG A 100 -2.42 -6.31 21.07
C ARG A 100 -3.90 -6.03 21.37
N LYS A 101 -4.77 -6.98 21.03
CA LYS A 101 -6.17 -7.07 21.48
C LYS A 101 -7.05 -5.82 21.26
N ARG A 102 -6.91 -5.06 20.17
CA ARG A 102 -8.09 -4.26 19.75
C ARG A 102 -9.17 -5.24 19.37
N GLY A 103 -10.31 -5.21 20.07
CA GLY A 103 -11.45 -6.08 19.76
C GLY A 103 -11.78 -5.95 18.29
N VAL A 104 -11.92 -7.08 17.60
CA VAL A 104 -12.08 -7.14 16.13
C VAL A 104 -13.18 -6.20 15.65
N GLY A 105 -14.26 -6.08 16.41
CA GLY A 105 -15.34 -5.12 16.15
C GLY A 105 -14.87 -3.67 16.04
N ARG A 106 -14.01 -3.18 16.95
CA ARG A 106 -13.53 -1.78 16.90
C ARG A 106 -12.66 -1.51 15.69
N ALA A 107 -11.77 -2.44 15.34
CA ALA A 107 -10.89 -2.26 14.18
C ALA A 107 -11.69 -2.34 12.87
N THR A 108 -12.67 -3.24 12.78
CA THR A 108 -13.58 -3.34 11.64
C THR A 108 -14.47 -2.11 11.51
N MET A 109 -15.02 -1.59 12.62
CA MET A 109 -15.76 -0.33 12.60
C MET A 109 -14.87 0.81 12.12
N LYS A 110 -13.63 0.90 12.61
CA LYS A 110 -12.70 1.95 12.18
C LYS A 110 -12.34 1.85 10.70
N ALA A 111 -12.15 0.64 10.17
CA ALA A 111 -11.94 0.44 8.73
C ALA A 111 -13.15 0.88 7.89
N ARG A 112 -14.38 0.63 8.39
CA ARG A 112 -15.61 1.10 7.73
C ARG A 112 -15.75 2.62 7.79
N GLU A 113 -15.48 3.23 8.94
CA GLU A 113 -15.44 4.69 9.11
C GLU A 113 -14.44 5.32 8.13
N MET A 114 -13.22 4.79 8.06
CA MET A 114 -12.20 5.28 7.13
C MET A 114 -12.60 5.12 5.67
N ALA A 115 -13.21 4.00 5.30
CA ALA A 115 -13.73 3.79 3.95
C ALA A 115 -14.85 4.79 3.59
N ALA A 116 -15.71 5.14 4.57
CA ALA A 116 -16.76 6.13 4.37
C ALA A 116 -16.17 7.54 4.22
N LEU A 117 -15.23 7.92 5.09
CA LEU A 117 -14.54 9.22 5.04
C LEU A 117 -13.78 9.39 3.73
N ALA A 118 -12.94 8.43 3.34
CA ALA A 118 -12.18 8.50 2.09
C ALA A 118 -13.09 8.60 0.85
N LYS A 119 -14.29 8.00 0.90
CA LYS A 119 -15.28 8.12 -0.17
C LYS A 119 -15.94 9.50 -0.18
N LEU A 120 -16.28 10.03 0.98
CA LEU A 120 -16.87 11.37 1.12
C LEU A 120 -15.92 12.46 0.63
N GLU A 121 -14.63 12.31 0.90
CA GLU A 121 -13.55 13.19 0.43
C GLU A 121 -13.17 12.97 -1.06
N GLY A 122 -13.84 12.05 -1.77
CA GLY A 122 -13.52 11.75 -3.17
C GLY A 122 -12.13 11.13 -3.40
N LEU A 123 -11.50 10.59 -2.35
CA LEU A 123 -10.16 10.01 -2.41
C LEU A 123 -10.17 8.59 -2.94
N LEU A 124 -11.25 7.84 -2.70
CA LEU A 124 -11.42 6.45 -3.13
C LEU A 124 -12.88 6.18 -3.55
N PHE A 125 -13.08 5.43 -4.63
CA PHE A 125 -14.44 5.02 -5.04
C PHE A 125 -14.91 3.72 -4.38
N SER A 126 -13.97 2.87 -3.95
CA SER A 126 -14.26 1.54 -3.43
C SER A 126 -14.10 1.48 -1.92
N ARG A 127 -15.12 0.95 -1.23
CA ARG A 127 -15.03 0.60 0.19
C ARG A 127 -14.13 -0.62 0.45
N ARG A 128 -13.74 -1.35 -0.61
CA ARG A 128 -13.00 -2.62 -0.52
C ARG A 128 -11.50 -2.44 -0.28
N VAL A 129 -11.01 -1.19 -0.27
CA VAL A 129 -9.58 -0.89 -0.10
C VAL A 129 -9.14 -1.06 1.35
N PHE A 130 -10.04 -0.92 2.34
CA PHE A 130 -9.66 -0.96 3.75
C PHE A 130 -9.87 -2.34 4.38
N PHE A 131 -8.83 -2.84 5.04
CA PHE A 131 -8.74 -4.11 5.72
C PHE A 131 -8.23 -3.94 7.15
N VAL A 132 -8.50 -4.94 7.98
CA VAL A 132 -7.96 -5.02 9.32
C VAL A 132 -6.87 -6.09 9.35
N GLY A 133 -5.64 -5.68 9.69
CA GLY A 133 -4.49 -6.58 9.80
C GLY A 133 -4.06 -6.79 11.26
N TYR A 134 -3.73 -8.03 11.63
CA TYR A 134 -3.24 -8.39 12.96
C TYR A 134 -1.90 -9.14 12.84
N ASP A 135 -0.94 -8.85 13.73
CA ASP A 135 0.34 -9.57 13.82
C ASP A 135 0.22 -10.98 14.39
N VAL A 136 -0.84 -11.23 15.16
CA VAL A 136 -1.03 -12.50 15.85
C VAL A 136 -2.23 -13.20 15.20
N PRO A 137 -2.12 -14.49 14.82
CA PRO A 137 -3.30 -15.24 14.43
C PRO A 137 -4.32 -15.15 15.57
N LEU A 138 -5.53 -14.70 15.24
CA LEU A 138 -6.61 -14.60 16.21
C LEU A 138 -6.85 -16.01 16.76
N ARG A 139 -6.40 -16.28 18.00
CA ARG A 139 -6.71 -17.52 18.72
C ARG A 139 -8.20 -17.51 19.08
N TYR A 140 -9.07 -17.74 18.11
CA TYR A 140 -10.45 -18.08 18.36
C TYR A 140 -10.49 -19.57 18.75
N ARG A 141 -10.57 -19.85 20.05
CA ARG A 141 -11.15 -21.12 20.52
C ARG A 141 -12.60 -21.13 20.01
N ASN A 142 -12.93 -22.11 19.19
CA ASN A 142 -14.29 -22.46 18.72
C ASN A 142 -14.90 -21.58 17.61
N ALA A 143 -14.15 -21.32 16.53
CA ALA A 143 -14.77 -21.05 15.23
C ALA A 143 -14.38 -22.17 14.25
N PRO A 144 -15.32 -22.82 13.55
CA PRO A 144 -15.00 -23.96 12.70
C PRO A 144 -14.13 -23.47 11.52
N LEU A 145 -12.94 -24.08 11.40
CA LEU A 145 -12.07 -24.10 10.22
C LEU A 145 -11.99 -22.79 9.42
N LEU A 146 -11.38 -21.79 10.04
CA LEU A 146 -10.87 -20.58 9.37
C LEU A 146 -9.34 -20.55 9.46
N GLU A 147 -8.70 -21.69 9.21
CA GLU A 147 -7.28 -21.72 8.89
C GLU A 147 -7.07 -21.12 7.48
N TRP A 148 -6.11 -20.20 7.37
CA TRP A 148 -5.66 -19.49 6.16
C TRP A 148 -6.45 -18.30 5.61
N ARG A 149 -7.45 -17.79 6.33
CA ARG A 149 -8.21 -16.57 5.92
C ARG A 149 -8.29 -15.51 7.03
N ASN A 150 -7.15 -14.94 7.42
CA ASN A 150 -7.11 -13.65 8.14
C ASN A 150 -7.42 -12.46 7.19
N ARG A 151 -8.48 -12.59 6.38
CA ARG A 151 -9.03 -11.55 5.51
C ARG A 151 -10.52 -11.52 5.76
N PHE A 152 -10.96 -10.62 6.63
CA PHE A 152 -12.38 -10.29 6.73
C PHE A 152 -12.77 -9.52 5.47
N TRP A 153 -13.32 -10.25 4.50
CA TRP A 153 -14.01 -9.64 3.38
C TRP A 153 -15.33 -9.08 3.91
N VAL A 154 -15.42 -7.76 4.03
CA VAL A 154 -16.73 -7.12 4.18
C VAL A 154 -17.39 -7.17 2.80
N ARG A 155 -18.07 -8.28 2.51
CA ARG A 155 -19.02 -8.39 1.40
C ARG A 155 -20.28 -7.62 1.80
N GLY A 156 -20.56 -6.53 1.08
CA GLY A 156 -21.91 -6.08 0.81
C GLY A 156 -22.30 -6.57 -0.58
#